data_AF-A0A7S2G5X3-F1
#
_entry.id   AF-A0A7S2G5X3-F1
#
_cell.length_a   1.000
_cell.length_b   1.000
_cell.length_c   1.000
_cell.angle_alpha   90.00
_cell.angle_beta   90.00
_cell.angle_gamma   90.00
#
_symmetry.space_group_name_H-M   'P 1'
#
loop_
_entity.id
_entity.type
_entity.pdbx_description
1 polymer ?
#
loop_
_entity_poly.entity_id
_entity_poly.type
_entity_poly.pdbx_seq_one_letter_code
_entity_poly.pdbx_strand_id
1 'polypeptide(L)'
;PTLPALKAVQSYWAATDAAGHRRGDDPAVDKDGDEGGADLLAATTLMDECGGWELESEILLVATKLSVAHLIDRPLTSLSGGEKKRVALAAALPQKPDLLLLDEPSNHLDWAAIDWLANYLSSQRQLSLLLVTHDRYFLERTCDDIIELDRAQVHWYRGGGYSGFLEARAARLIENDAVLSATRKKLEKEAAWVRKQPKARQSKSKSRVEAYDKLKVETDKMAVQPMGVADLKGV
;
A
#
# COMPACT_ATOMS: atom_id res chain seq x y z
N PRO A 1 3.82 12.47 -19.50
CA PRO A 1 5.15 12.91 -19.99
C PRO A 1 6.17 11.78 -20.23
N THR A 2 6.06 10.63 -19.56
CA THR A 2 7.05 9.52 -19.62
C THR A 2 6.84 8.53 -20.77
N LEU A 3 5.67 8.49 -21.40
CA LEU A 3 5.38 7.58 -22.53
C LEU A 3 6.27 7.78 -23.77
N PRO A 4 6.59 9.01 -24.21
CA PRO A 4 7.55 9.23 -25.31
C PRO A 4 8.96 8.72 -24.98
N ALA A 5 9.47 9.04 -23.78
CA ALA A 5 10.77 8.56 -23.31
C ALA A 5 10.83 7.02 -23.25
N LEU A 6 9.77 6.38 -22.74
CA LEU A 6 9.70 4.92 -22.68
C LEU A 6 9.73 4.28 -24.08
N LYS A 7 9.00 4.87 -25.05
CA LYS A 7 9.04 4.41 -26.45
C LYS A 7 10.42 4.59 -27.08
N ALA A 8 11.11 5.69 -26.75
CA ALA A 8 12.48 5.92 -27.21
C ALA A 8 13.43 4.85 -26.68
N VAL A 9 13.39 4.55 -25.37
CA VAL A 9 14.19 3.49 -24.73
C VAL A 9 13.91 2.12 -25.37
N GLN A 10 12.63 1.79 -25.58
CA GLN A 10 12.25 0.53 -26.24
C GLN A 10 12.78 0.43 -27.67
N SER A 11 12.70 1.53 -28.44
CA SER A 11 13.17 1.58 -29.82
C SER A 11 14.70 1.47 -29.88
N TYR A 12 15.40 2.11 -28.94
CA TYR A 12 16.84 2.02 -28.79
C TYR A 12 17.29 0.60 -28.46
N TRP A 13 16.70 -0.05 -27.45
CA TRP A 13 17.04 -1.43 -27.11
C TRP A 13 16.74 -2.42 -28.24
N ALA A 14 15.65 -2.23 -28.99
CA ALA A 14 15.34 -3.06 -30.15
C ALA A 14 16.39 -2.88 -31.27
N ALA A 15 16.84 -1.65 -31.52
CA ALA A 15 17.87 -1.36 -32.52
C ALA A 15 19.24 -1.93 -32.11
N THR A 16 19.62 -1.84 -30.83
CA THR A 16 20.88 -2.41 -30.32
C THR A 16 20.87 -3.94 -30.37
N ASP A 17 19.75 -4.57 -29.98
CA ASP A 17 19.59 -6.03 -30.04
C ASP A 17 19.67 -6.52 -31.51
N ALA A 18 19.08 -5.79 -32.46
CA ALA A 18 19.16 -6.10 -33.90
C ALA A 18 20.57 -5.92 -34.48
N ALA A 19 21.33 -4.94 -33.97
CA ALA A 19 22.72 -4.69 -34.34
C ALA A 19 23.73 -5.66 -33.68
N GLY A 20 23.27 -6.65 -32.90
CA GLY A 20 24.12 -7.64 -32.25
C GLY A 20 24.99 -7.09 -31.10
N HIS A 21 24.73 -5.86 -30.66
CA HIS A 21 25.41 -5.24 -29.52
C HIS A 21 24.79 -5.74 -28.21
N ARG A 22 25.58 -5.90 -27.15
CA ARG A 22 25.00 -6.21 -25.83
C ARG A 22 24.43 -4.93 -25.23
N ARG A 23 23.35 -5.07 -24.47
CA ARG A 23 22.73 -3.97 -23.71
C ARG A 23 23.79 -3.34 -22.80
N GLY A 24 24.11 -2.06 -23.03
CA GLY A 24 25.15 -1.31 -22.31
C GLY A 24 26.48 -1.16 -23.04
N ASP A 25 26.64 -1.72 -24.24
CA ASP A 25 27.79 -1.42 -25.12
C ASP A 25 27.63 -0.01 -25.72
N ASP A 26 28.72 0.76 -25.80
CA ASP A 26 28.75 2.07 -26.46
C ASP A 26 28.69 1.86 -27.99
N PRO A 27 27.59 2.27 -28.65
CA PRO A 27 27.40 2.03 -30.08
C PRO A 27 28.36 2.83 -30.96
N ALA A 28 29.16 3.74 -30.39
CA ALA A 28 30.14 4.54 -31.14
C ALA A 28 31.33 3.73 -31.71
N VAL A 29 31.37 2.40 -31.52
CA VAL A 29 32.55 1.58 -31.84
C VAL A 29 32.47 0.83 -33.17
N ASP A 30 31.31 0.63 -33.80
CA ASP A 30 31.26 -0.15 -35.06
C ASP A 30 31.13 0.70 -36.34
N LYS A 31 32.10 0.48 -37.22
CA LYS A 31 32.23 1.07 -38.56
C LYS A 31 32.04 -0.05 -39.57
N ASP A 32 30.82 -0.43 -39.89
CA ASP A 32 30.53 -1.07 -41.17
C ASP A 32 29.06 -0.83 -41.54
N GLY A 33 28.86 -0.25 -42.72
CA GLY A 33 27.57 0.21 -43.19
C GLY A 33 26.67 -0.94 -43.64
N ASP A 34 25.52 -1.05 -42.99
CA ASP A 34 24.29 -1.64 -43.54
C ASP A 34 23.09 -1.14 -42.71
N GLU A 35 21.86 -1.36 -43.18
CA GLU A 35 20.57 -0.81 -42.69
C GLU A 35 20.43 -0.61 -41.15
N GLY A 36 21.05 -1.46 -40.33
CA GLY A 36 21.04 -1.34 -38.86
C GLY A 36 21.68 -0.06 -38.28
N GLY A 37 22.60 0.59 -38.99
CA GLY A 37 23.20 1.86 -38.54
C GLY A 37 22.24 3.06 -38.63
N ALA A 38 21.31 3.04 -39.59
CA ALA A 38 20.32 4.10 -39.75
C ALA A 38 19.23 4.02 -38.66
N ASP A 39 18.79 2.82 -38.34
CA ASP A 39 17.81 2.58 -37.26
C ASP A 39 18.37 2.94 -35.89
N LEU A 40 19.63 2.61 -35.63
CA LEU A 40 20.31 2.97 -34.38
C LEU A 40 20.49 4.49 -34.24
N LEU A 41 20.87 5.19 -35.30
CA LEU A 41 20.98 6.65 -35.30
C LEU A 41 19.61 7.32 -35.05
N ALA A 42 18.54 6.83 -35.68
CA ALA A 42 17.19 7.33 -35.45
C ALA A 42 16.74 7.09 -33.99
N ALA A 43 17.01 5.90 -33.44
CA ALA A 43 16.68 5.58 -32.06
C ALA A 43 17.50 6.42 -31.05
N THR A 44 18.78 6.67 -31.33
CA THR A 44 19.65 7.54 -30.53
C THR A 44 19.12 8.98 -30.51
N THR A 45 18.71 9.50 -31.68
CA THR A 45 18.10 10.83 -31.78
C THR A 45 16.82 10.93 -30.95
N LEU A 46 15.97 9.89 -30.98
CA LEU A 46 14.76 9.84 -30.15
C LEU A 46 15.08 9.78 -28.64
N MET A 47 16.17 9.12 -28.24
CA MET A 47 16.64 9.11 -26.85
C MET A 47 16.99 10.53 -26.39
N ASP A 48 17.72 11.29 -27.21
CA ASP A 48 18.09 12.67 -26.89
C ASP A 48 16.85 13.59 -26.81
N GLU A 49 15.95 13.50 -27.79
CA GLU A 49 14.75 14.36 -27.86
C GLU A 49 13.75 14.10 -26.73
N CYS A 50 13.63 12.84 -26.30
CA CYS A 50 12.63 12.44 -25.32
C CYS A 50 13.17 12.33 -23.88
N GLY A 51 14.46 12.55 -23.64
CA GLY A 51 15.09 12.28 -22.35
C GLY A 51 15.11 10.79 -22.00
N GLY A 52 15.34 9.96 -23.01
CA GLY A 52 15.38 8.49 -22.89
C GLY A 52 16.56 8.01 -22.06
N TRP A 53 17.71 8.70 -22.12
CA TRP A 53 18.92 8.34 -21.37
C TRP A 53 18.73 8.45 -19.85
N GLU A 54 18.07 9.51 -19.40
CA GLU A 54 17.74 9.70 -17.99
C GLU A 54 16.77 8.61 -17.52
N LEU A 55 15.77 8.28 -18.35
CA LEU A 55 14.81 7.24 -18.04
C LEU A 55 15.47 5.85 -17.99
N GLU A 56 16.34 5.53 -18.95
CA GLU A 56 17.10 4.27 -18.97
C GLU A 56 17.96 4.14 -17.71
N SER A 57 18.70 5.20 -17.36
CA SER A 57 19.51 5.25 -16.15
C SER A 57 18.66 5.04 -14.89
N GLU A 58 17.47 5.65 -14.83
CA GLU A 58 16.52 5.46 -13.74
C GLU A 58 16.00 4.01 -13.70
N ILE A 59 15.64 3.41 -14.85
CA ILE A 59 15.22 2.00 -14.94
C ILE A 59 16.30 1.06 -14.40
N LEU A 60 17.55 1.24 -14.83
CA LEU A 60 18.67 0.39 -14.39
C LEU A 60 18.97 0.56 -12.90
N LEU A 61 18.91 1.79 -12.39
CA LEU A 61 19.07 2.06 -10.96
C LEU A 61 17.99 1.35 -10.15
N VAL A 62 16.72 1.52 -10.52
CA VAL A 62 15.59 0.89 -9.83
C VAL A 62 15.67 -0.64 -9.92
N ALA A 63 15.97 -1.19 -11.10
CA ALA A 63 16.11 -2.63 -11.29
C ALA A 63 17.26 -3.22 -10.45
N THR A 64 18.36 -2.48 -10.29
CA THR A 64 19.48 -2.87 -9.42
C THR A 64 19.07 -2.86 -7.96
N LYS A 65 18.41 -1.79 -7.50
CA LYS A 65 18.00 -1.63 -6.10
C LYS A 65 16.91 -2.61 -5.67
N LEU A 66 16.08 -3.06 -6.62
CA LEU A 66 15.08 -4.11 -6.40
C LEU A 66 15.60 -5.53 -6.68
N SER A 67 16.90 -5.69 -6.90
CA SER A 67 17.54 -7.00 -7.13
C SER A 67 16.92 -7.78 -8.30
N VAL A 68 16.60 -7.08 -9.40
CA VAL A 68 16.03 -7.65 -10.64
C VAL A 68 16.81 -7.30 -11.92
N ALA A 69 17.90 -6.53 -11.83
CA ALA A 69 18.72 -6.20 -13.00
C ALA A 69 19.21 -7.44 -13.76
N HIS A 70 19.59 -8.51 -13.05
CA HIS A 70 20.02 -9.78 -13.64
C HIS A 70 18.89 -10.59 -14.31
N LEU A 71 17.64 -10.12 -14.23
CA LEU A 71 16.46 -10.78 -14.82
C LEU A 71 16.01 -10.13 -16.14
N ILE A 72 16.62 -9.02 -16.55
CA ILE A 72 16.19 -8.21 -17.70
C ILE A 72 16.14 -9.03 -19.01
N ASP A 73 17.05 -9.98 -19.19
CA ASP A 73 17.12 -10.81 -20.40
C ASP A 73 16.33 -12.13 -20.28
N ARG A 74 15.69 -12.38 -19.13
CA ARG A 74 14.93 -13.61 -18.90
C ARG A 74 13.47 -13.42 -19.29
N PRO A 75 12.83 -14.41 -19.93
CA PRO A 75 11.41 -14.32 -20.25
C PRO A 75 10.59 -14.30 -18.95
N LEU A 76 9.60 -13.40 -18.88
CA LEU A 76 8.72 -13.24 -17.72
C LEU A 76 8.06 -14.55 -17.29
N THR A 77 7.75 -15.44 -18.23
CA THR A 77 7.15 -16.76 -17.95
C THR A 77 8.03 -17.65 -17.07
N SER A 78 9.36 -17.47 -17.12
CA SER A 78 10.34 -18.24 -16.34
C SER A 78 10.57 -17.72 -14.91
N LEU A 79 10.01 -16.56 -14.57
CA LEU A 79 10.22 -15.91 -13.28
C LEU A 79 9.25 -16.42 -12.21
N SER A 80 9.73 -16.51 -10.97
CA SER A 80 8.90 -16.76 -9.79
C SER A 80 7.93 -15.61 -9.53
N GLY A 81 6.90 -15.86 -8.71
CA GLY A 81 5.90 -14.82 -8.36
C GLY A 81 6.53 -13.58 -7.71
N GLY A 82 7.50 -13.78 -6.81
CA GLY A 82 8.22 -12.68 -6.16
C GLY A 82 9.08 -11.88 -7.14
N GLU A 83 9.81 -12.55 -8.04
CA GLU A 83 10.58 -11.89 -9.09
C GLU A 83 9.67 -11.07 -10.03
N LYS A 84 8.53 -11.63 -10.46
CA LYS A 84 7.54 -10.91 -11.27
C LYS A 84 7.03 -9.65 -10.58
N LYS A 85 6.73 -9.73 -9.28
CA LYS A 85 6.28 -8.58 -8.49
C LYS A 85 7.35 -7.48 -8.44
N ARG A 86 8.62 -7.85 -8.20
CA ARG A 86 9.74 -6.90 -8.18
C ARG A 86 10.01 -6.29 -9.56
N VAL A 87 9.91 -7.07 -10.64
CA VAL A 87 10.03 -6.56 -12.02
C VAL A 87 8.88 -5.60 -12.34
N ALA A 88 7.65 -5.91 -11.93
CA ALA A 88 6.50 -5.03 -12.12
C ALA A 88 6.69 -3.70 -11.38
N LEU A 89 7.21 -3.73 -10.15
CA LEU A 89 7.56 -2.52 -9.40
C LEU A 89 8.66 -1.73 -10.11
N ALA A 90 9.72 -2.41 -10.57
CA ALA A 90 10.82 -1.78 -11.31
C ALA A 90 10.38 -1.13 -12.62
N ALA A 91 9.36 -1.69 -13.27
CA ALA A 91 8.78 -1.11 -14.48
C ALA A 91 7.83 0.07 -14.18
N ALA A 92 7.16 0.07 -13.03
CA ALA A 92 6.18 1.10 -12.68
C ALA A 92 6.81 2.39 -12.14
N LEU A 93 7.83 2.30 -11.30
CA LEU A 93 8.40 3.47 -10.61
C LEU A 93 9.00 4.53 -11.57
N PRO A 94 9.83 4.17 -12.59
CA PRO A 94 10.42 5.16 -13.49
C PRO A 94 9.39 5.90 -14.36
N GLN A 95 8.18 5.36 -14.49
CA GLN A 95 7.10 6.02 -15.24
C GLN A 95 6.52 7.24 -14.50
N LYS A 96 6.89 7.46 -13.23
CA LYS A 96 6.46 8.58 -12.38
C LYS A 96 4.93 8.72 -12.35
N PRO A 97 4.21 7.68 -11.89
CA PRO A 97 2.76 7.71 -11.82
C PRO A 97 2.28 8.74 -10.80
N ASP A 98 1.12 9.36 -11.05
CA ASP A 98 0.48 10.25 -10.09
C ASP A 98 -0.14 9.48 -8.90
N LEU A 99 -0.53 8.22 -9.14
CA LEU A 99 -1.11 7.31 -8.15
C LEU A 99 -0.47 5.92 -8.28
N LEU A 100 0.05 5.41 -7.16
CA LEU A 100 0.60 4.06 -7.06
C LEU A 100 -0.17 3.26 -6.00
N LEU A 101 -0.66 2.08 -6.40
CA LEU A 101 -1.34 1.14 -5.52
C LEU A 101 -0.40 -0.04 -5.27
N LEU A 102 0.00 -0.25 -4.02
CA LEU A 102 0.92 -1.33 -3.63
C LEU A 102 0.26 -2.25 -2.61
N ASP A 103 0.22 -3.54 -2.94
CA ASP A 103 -0.23 -4.61 -2.04
C ASP A 103 0.96 -5.47 -1.64
N GLU A 104 1.34 -5.41 -0.38
CA GLU A 104 2.50 -6.03 0.24
C GLU A 104 3.78 -5.90 -0.63
N PRO A 105 4.31 -4.67 -0.79
CA PRO A 105 5.49 -4.43 -1.63
C PRO A 105 6.80 -4.84 -0.97
N SER A 106 6.86 -4.95 0.36
CA SER A 106 8.06 -5.39 1.10
C SER A 106 8.31 -6.89 0.98
N ASN A 107 7.31 -7.68 0.56
CA ASN A 107 7.45 -9.12 0.43
C ASN A 107 8.51 -9.49 -0.61
N HIS A 108 9.38 -10.42 -0.23
CA HIS A 108 10.50 -10.90 -1.06
C HIS A 108 11.56 -9.84 -1.39
N LEU A 109 11.58 -8.71 -0.68
CA LEU A 109 12.69 -7.76 -0.68
C LEU A 109 13.58 -8.03 0.54
N ASP A 110 14.89 -7.77 0.38
CA ASP A 110 15.78 -7.69 1.52
C ASP A 110 15.64 -6.33 2.22
N TRP A 111 16.21 -6.22 3.42
CA TRP A 111 16.11 -5.00 4.21
C TRP A 111 16.66 -3.76 3.50
N ALA A 112 17.75 -3.91 2.73
CA ALA A 112 18.37 -2.79 2.01
C ALA A 112 17.46 -2.27 0.88
N ALA A 113 16.80 -3.17 0.16
CA ALA A 113 15.84 -2.82 -0.88
C ALA A 113 14.56 -2.20 -0.28
N ILE A 114 14.09 -2.69 0.87
CA ILE A 114 12.96 -2.10 1.60
C ILE A 114 13.29 -0.67 2.03
N ASP A 115 14.46 -0.44 2.64
CA ASP A 115 14.90 0.89 3.07
C ASP A 115 15.04 1.85 1.88
N TRP A 116 15.67 1.38 0.79
CA TRP A 116 15.77 2.17 -0.44
C TRP A 116 14.40 2.51 -1.02
N LEU A 117 13.48 1.54 -1.10
CA LEU A 117 12.14 1.76 -1.65
C LEU A 117 11.35 2.76 -0.81
N ALA A 118 11.41 2.66 0.52
CA ALA A 118 10.77 3.60 1.42
C ALA A 118 11.32 5.03 1.24
N ASN A 119 12.65 5.17 1.14
CA ASN A 119 13.30 6.44 0.82
C ASN A 119 12.85 6.99 -0.54
N TYR A 120 12.85 6.14 -1.58
CA TYR A 120 12.45 6.51 -2.93
C TYR A 120 11.02 7.03 -2.94
N LEU A 121 10.05 6.29 -2.39
CA LEU A 121 8.65 6.69 -2.34
C LEU A 121 8.42 7.96 -1.51
N SER A 122 9.05 8.07 -0.34
CA SER A 122 8.93 9.25 0.54
C SER A 122 9.48 10.53 -0.11
N SER A 123 10.48 10.41 -0.99
CA SER A 123 11.04 11.55 -1.72
C SER A 123 10.12 12.11 -2.82
N GLN A 124 9.16 11.32 -3.30
CA GLN A 124 8.29 11.66 -4.44
C GLN A 124 7.07 12.46 -4.00
N ARG A 125 7.23 13.79 -3.83
CA ARG A 125 6.16 14.67 -3.35
C ARG A 125 4.90 14.75 -4.23
N GLN A 126 5.00 14.38 -5.49
CA GLN A 126 3.90 14.42 -6.46
C GLN A 126 3.12 13.10 -6.53
N LEU A 127 3.64 12.04 -5.91
CA LEU A 127 3.04 10.72 -5.93
C LEU A 127 2.01 10.59 -4.81
N SER A 128 0.79 10.17 -5.16
CA SER A 128 -0.17 9.62 -4.20
C SER A 128 0.07 8.12 -4.05
N LEU A 129 0.27 7.65 -2.82
CA LEU A 129 0.51 6.25 -2.51
C LEU A 129 -0.66 5.66 -1.72
N LEU A 130 -1.26 4.59 -2.23
CA LEU A 130 -2.12 3.71 -1.43
C LEU A 130 -1.38 2.39 -1.20
N LEU A 131 -1.12 2.11 0.06
CA LEU A 131 -0.29 0.99 0.49
C LEU A 131 -1.07 0.08 1.43
N VAL A 132 -1.02 -1.22 1.16
CA VAL A 132 -1.46 -2.27 2.08
C VAL A 132 -0.22 -3.07 2.47
N THR A 133 0.15 -3.06 3.74
CA THR A 133 1.23 -3.91 4.25
C THR A 133 1.11 -4.18 5.74
N HIS A 134 1.67 -5.30 6.17
CA HIS A 134 1.92 -5.60 7.58
C HIS A 134 3.26 -5.03 8.11
N ASP A 135 4.10 -4.45 7.26
CA ASP A 135 5.39 -3.87 7.67
C ASP A 135 5.21 -2.49 8.33
N ARG A 136 5.32 -2.50 9.67
CA ARG A 136 5.19 -1.30 10.52
C ARG A 136 6.24 -0.24 10.22
N TYR A 137 7.48 -0.66 9.92
CA TYR A 137 8.57 0.27 9.64
C TYR A 137 8.36 0.96 8.30
N PHE A 138 7.91 0.21 7.29
CA PHE A 138 7.63 0.76 5.98
C PHE A 138 6.46 1.76 6.01
N LEU A 139 5.38 1.45 6.74
CA LEU A 139 4.25 2.36 6.95
C LEU A 139 4.69 3.68 7.60
N GLU A 140 5.48 3.60 8.68
CA GLU A 140 5.95 4.79 9.40
C GLU A 140 6.79 5.73 8.53
N ARG A 141 7.52 5.18 7.55
CA ARG A 141 8.40 5.97 6.68
C ARG A 141 7.74 6.53 5.43
N THR A 142 6.65 5.91 4.97
CA THR A 142 6.06 6.21 3.66
C THR A 142 4.68 6.82 3.72
N CYS A 143 3.93 6.61 4.81
CA CYS A 143 2.54 7.04 4.91
C CYS A 143 2.36 8.16 5.95
N ASP A 144 1.65 9.21 5.56
CA ASP A 144 1.24 10.30 6.47
C ASP A 144 -0.09 10.00 7.19
N ASP A 145 -0.97 9.27 6.49
CA ASP A 145 -2.32 8.92 6.89
C ASP A 145 -2.50 7.39 6.95
N ILE A 146 -3.31 6.92 7.89
CA ILE A 146 -3.66 5.50 8.03
C ILE A 146 -5.17 5.32 7.97
N ILE A 147 -5.59 4.33 7.18
CA ILE A 147 -6.98 3.90 7.11
C ILE A 147 -7.08 2.51 7.74
N GLU A 148 -7.83 2.41 8.84
CA GLU A 148 -8.12 1.16 9.51
C GLU A 148 -9.51 0.66 9.12
N LEU A 149 -9.59 -0.60 8.71
CA LEU A 149 -10.84 -1.33 8.56
C LEU A 149 -11.05 -2.20 9.80
N ASP A 150 -11.95 -1.78 10.69
CA ASP A 150 -12.30 -2.54 11.89
C ASP A 150 -13.81 -2.80 11.89
N ARG A 151 -14.22 -4.08 11.91
CA ARG A 151 -15.64 -4.51 12.00
C ARG A 151 -16.58 -3.82 11.01
N ALA A 152 -16.17 -3.78 9.75
CA ALA A 152 -16.90 -3.10 8.66
C ALA A 152 -17.08 -1.59 8.85
N GLN A 153 -16.32 -0.97 9.75
CA GLN A 153 -16.17 0.46 9.89
C GLN A 153 -14.80 0.89 9.34
N VAL A 154 -14.80 2.05 8.71
CA VAL A 154 -13.59 2.70 8.19
C VAL A 154 -13.23 3.81 9.16
N HIS A 155 -12.01 3.77 9.69
CA HIS A 155 -11.48 4.82 10.54
C HIS A 155 -10.27 5.43 9.87
N TRP A 156 -10.31 6.74 9.65
CA TRP A 156 -9.25 7.46 8.99
C TRP A 156 -8.50 8.33 10.00
N TYR A 157 -7.23 8.03 10.18
CA TYR A 157 -6.30 8.74 11.04
C TYR A 157 -5.39 9.58 10.16
N ARG A 158 -5.41 10.90 10.34
CA ARG A 158 -4.70 11.85 9.48
C ARG A 158 -3.53 12.52 10.18
N GLY A 159 -2.42 12.72 9.45
CA GLY A 159 -1.32 13.59 9.86
C GLY A 159 -0.51 13.12 11.06
N GLY A 160 -0.33 11.82 11.22
CA GLY A 160 0.42 11.24 12.35
C GLY A 160 1.20 9.96 12.02
N GLY A 161 1.20 9.53 10.76
CA GLY A 161 1.82 8.28 10.34
C GLY A 161 1.28 7.06 11.09
N TYR A 162 2.09 6.01 11.17
CA TYR A 162 1.71 4.77 11.85
C TYR A 162 1.73 4.93 13.37
N SER A 163 2.69 5.66 13.92
CA SER A 163 2.77 5.95 15.36
C SER A 163 1.53 6.68 15.89
N GLY A 164 1.10 7.76 15.22
CA GLY A 164 -0.09 8.51 15.60
C GLY A 164 -1.38 7.69 15.48
N PHE A 165 -1.44 6.80 14.49
CA PHE A 165 -2.53 5.82 14.40
C PHE A 165 -2.60 4.92 15.64
N LEU A 166 -1.47 4.39 16.12
CA LEU A 166 -1.46 3.51 17.29
C LEU A 166 -2.00 4.21 18.54
N GLU A 167 -1.58 5.45 18.76
CA GLU A 167 -2.06 6.27 19.89
C GLU A 167 -3.56 6.54 19.79
N ALA A 168 -4.02 7.00 18.63
CA ALA A 168 -5.43 7.31 18.40
C ALA A 168 -6.32 6.05 18.49
N ARG A 169 -5.85 4.92 17.97
CA ARG A 169 -6.53 3.62 18.08
C ARG A 169 -6.63 3.18 19.53
N ALA A 170 -5.55 3.31 20.31
CA ALA A 170 -5.56 2.96 21.72
C ALA A 170 -6.56 3.81 22.52
N ALA A 171 -6.58 5.13 22.30
CA ALA A 171 -7.53 6.03 22.93
C ALA A 171 -8.99 5.65 22.60
N ARG A 172 -9.28 5.36 21.32
CA ARG A 172 -10.61 4.91 20.87
C ARG A 172 -11.02 3.59 21.53
N LEU A 173 -10.11 2.62 21.64
CA LEU A 173 -10.40 1.33 22.27
C LEU A 173 -10.73 1.49 23.77
N ILE A 174 -10.02 2.37 24.48
CA ILE A 174 -10.29 2.67 25.89
C ILE A 174 -11.66 3.32 26.06
N GLU A 175 -11.99 4.31 25.21
CA GLU A 175 -13.31 4.95 25.23
C GLU A 175 -14.43 3.94 24.96
N ASN A 176 -14.25 3.09 23.96
CA ASN A 176 -15.21 2.04 23.63
C ASN A 176 -15.43 1.06 24.79
N ASP A 177 -14.38 0.66 25.51
CA ASP A 177 -14.49 -0.20 26.70
C ASP A 177 -15.24 0.48 27.85
N ALA A 178 -14.97 1.76 28.09
CA ALA A 178 -15.70 2.53 29.09
C ALA A 178 -17.20 2.64 28.75
N VAL A 179 -17.53 2.91 27.48
CA VAL A 179 -18.91 2.97 27.01
C VAL A 179 -19.60 1.60 27.13
N LEU A 180 -18.94 0.53 26.67
CA LEU A 180 -19.49 -0.82 26.71
C LEU A 180 -19.73 -1.31 28.15
N SER A 181 -18.78 -1.07 29.05
CA SER A 181 -18.91 -1.46 30.46
C SER A 181 -20.02 -0.69 31.18
N ALA A 182 -20.21 0.60 30.87
CA ALA A 182 -21.31 1.41 31.42
C ALA A 182 -22.67 0.93 30.90
N THR A 183 -22.78 0.67 29.60
CA THR A 183 -24.00 0.16 28.95
C THR A 183 -24.37 -1.22 29.51
N ARG A 184 -23.40 -2.13 29.66
CA ARG A 184 -23.61 -3.45 30.25
C ARG A 184 -24.13 -3.38 31.69
N LYS A 185 -23.55 -2.54 32.54
CA LYS A 185 -24.03 -2.31 33.92
C LYS A 185 -25.47 -1.78 33.95
N LYS A 186 -25.84 -0.91 33.01
CA LYS A 186 -27.21 -0.38 32.88
C LYS A 186 -28.19 -1.49 32.47
N LEU A 187 -27.80 -2.33 31.50
CA LEU A 187 -28.60 -3.46 31.06
C LEU A 187 -28.85 -4.47 32.19
N GLU A 188 -27.82 -4.79 32.99
CA GLU A 188 -27.93 -5.69 34.14
C GLU A 188 -28.92 -5.16 35.20
N LYS A 189 -28.88 -3.86 35.49
CA LYS A 189 -29.83 -3.21 36.42
C LYS A 189 -31.26 -3.27 35.92
N GLU A 190 -31.49 -2.96 34.64
CA GLU A 190 -32.83 -3.01 34.06
C GLU A 190 -33.35 -4.46 33.95
N ALA A 191 -32.49 -5.42 33.58
CA ALA A 191 -32.85 -6.84 33.57
C ALA A 191 -33.27 -7.35 34.96
N ALA A 192 -32.54 -6.95 36.01
CA ALA A 192 -32.90 -7.26 37.39
C ALA A 192 -34.23 -6.62 37.82
N TRP A 193 -34.54 -5.42 37.33
CA TRP A 193 -35.84 -4.77 37.57
C TRP A 193 -36.98 -5.51 36.88
N VAL A 194 -36.82 -5.89 35.61
CA VAL A 194 -37.82 -6.66 34.83
C VAL A 194 -38.08 -8.01 35.49
N ARG A 195 -37.03 -8.71 35.95
CA ARG A 195 -37.14 -10.03 36.62
C ARG A 195 -37.93 -9.98 37.93
N LYS A 196 -37.98 -8.83 38.61
CA LYS A 196 -38.75 -8.63 39.85
C LYS A 196 -40.28 -8.52 39.63
N GLN A 197 -40.78 -8.73 38.41
CA GLN A 197 -42.21 -8.74 38.05
C GLN A 197 -43.04 -7.59 38.67
N PRO A 198 -42.74 -6.32 38.36
CA PRO A 198 -43.64 -5.23 38.71
C PRO A 198 -44.99 -5.45 38.01
N LYS A 199 -46.09 -5.57 38.76
CA LYS A 199 -47.45 -5.81 38.24
C LYS A 199 -47.70 -4.94 36.99
N ALA A 200 -47.76 -5.57 35.82
CA ALA A 200 -47.72 -4.95 34.49
C ALA A 200 -48.98 -4.13 34.10
N ARG A 201 -49.74 -3.62 35.08
CA ARG A 201 -51.07 -3.00 34.87
C ARG A 201 -51.06 -1.46 34.85
N GLN A 202 -49.90 -0.81 34.84
CA GLN A 202 -49.78 0.66 34.85
C GLN A 202 -48.94 1.14 33.65
N SER A 203 -49.32 2.24 32.98
CA SER A 203 -48.66 2.69 31.73
C SER A 203 -47.15 2.94 31.88
N LYS A 204 -46.71 3.40 33.06
CA LYS A 204 -45.28 3.59 33.41
C LYS A 204 -44.47 2.30 33.45
N SER A 205 -45.09 1.15 33.71
CA SER A 205 -44.41 -0.16 33.72
C SER A 205 -44.17 -0.64 32.28
N LYS A 206 -45.14 -0.44 31.39
CA LYS A 206 -45.03 -0.81 29.96
C LYS A 206 -43.92 -0.02 29.24
N SER A 207 -43.85 1.29 29.45
CA SER A 207 -42.82 2.14 28.84
C SER A 207 -41.39 1.76 29.25
N ARG A 208 -41.21 1.24 30.47
CA ARG A 208 -39.89 0.84 30.97
C ARG A 208 -39.44 -0.52 30.45
N VAL A 209 -40.37 -1.45 30.24
CA VAL A 209 -40.09 -2.73 29.56
C VAL A 209 -39.70 -2.49 28.10
N GLU A 210 -40.43 -1.63 27.40
CA GLU A 210 -40.07 -1.24 26.01
C GLU A 210 -38.70 -0.55 25.93
N ALA A 211 -38.33 0.25 26.93
CA ALA A 211 -37.01 0.85 27.03
C ALA A 211 -35.90 -0.20 27.28
N TYR A 212 -36.18 -1.22 28.09
CA TYR A 212 -35.26 -2.35 28.30
C TYR A 212 -35.03 -3.15 27.01
N ASP A 213 -36.09 -3.47 26.26
CA ASP A 213 -35.97 -4.23 25.01
C ASP A 213 -35.15 -3.45 23.96
N LYS A 214 -35.36 -2.13 23.86
CA LYS A 214 -34.52 -1.26 23.02
C LYS A 214 -33.07 -1.26 23.46
N LEU A 215 -32.82 -1.10 24.76
CA LEU A 215 -31.48 -1.10 25.33
C LEU A 215 -30.76 -2.44 25.10
N LYS A 216 -31.49 -3.56 25.17
CA LYS A 216 -30.96 -4.90 24.90
C LYS A 216 -30.51 -5.03 23.45
N VAL A 217 -31.36 -4.63 22.49
CA VAL A 217 -31.01 -4.64 21.06
C VAL A 217 -29.81 -3.75 20.75
N GLU A 218 -29.74 -2.57 21.38
CA GLU A 218 -28.60 -1.66 21.24
C GLU A 218 -27.32 -2.25 21.83
N THR A 219 -27.39 -2.84 23.02
CA THR A 219 -26.26 -3.50 23.67
C THR A 219 -25.78 -4.72 22.88
N ASP A 220 -26.69 -5.53 22.34
CA ASP A 220 -26.35 -6.70 21.51
C ASP A 220 -25.66 -6.27 20.21
N LYS A 221 -26.11 -5.17 19.57
CA LYS A 221 -25.41 -4.59 18.41
C LYS A 221 -24.00 -4.09 18.76
N MET A 222 -23.83 -3.52 19.95
CA MET A 222 -22.52 -3.09 20.46
C MET A 222 -21.64 -4.28 20.89
N ALA A 223 -22.22 -5.40 21.33
CA ALA A 223 -21.50 -6.59 21.82
C ALA A 223 -21.11 -7.59 20.71
N VAL A 224 -21.86 -7.65 19.61
CA VAL A 224 -21.46 -8.36 18.37
C VAL A 224 -20.23 -7.72 17.71
N GLN A 225 -19.78 -6.59 18.24
CA GLN A 225 -18.50 -5.96 17.96
C GLN A 225 -17.49 -6.31 19.07
N PRO A 226 -16.75 -7.44 19.00
CA PRO A 226 -15.99 -7.93 20.14
C PRO A 226 -14.72 -7.11 20.39
N MET A 227 -14.67 -6.41 21.53
CA MET A 227 -13.46 -5.75 22.04
C MET A 227 -12.27 -6.71 22.20
N GLY A 228 -11.24 -6.50 21.39
CA GLY A 228 -9.91 -7.08 21.61
C GLY A 228 -8.98 -6.03 22.22
N VAL A 229 -9.07 -5.81 23.53
CA VAL A 229 -8.03 -5.07 24.30
C VAL A 229 -6.83 -6.01 24.63
N ALA A 230 -6.90 -7.29 24.22
CA ALA A 230 -5.89 -8.30 24.53
C ALA A 230 -4.61 -8.22 23.68
N ASP A 231 -4.63 -7.55 22.51
CA ASP A 231 -3.49 -7.56 21.58
C ASP A 231 -2.46 -6.44 21.82
N LEU A 232 -2.66 -5.58 22.82
CA LEU A 232 -1.70 -4.50 23.15
C LEU A 232 -0.60 -4.93 24.15
N LYS A 233 -0.62 -6.17 24.64
CA LYS A 233 0.40 -6.68 25.59
C LYS A 233 1.39 -7.70 25.01
N GLY A 234 1.39 -7.91 23.71
CA GLY A 234 2.42 -8.71 23.05
C GLY A 234 2.53 -8.36 21.57
N VAL A 235 3.78 -8.23 21.12
CA VAL A 235 4.28 -8.02 19.73
C VAL A 235 4.72 -6.60 19.42
#